data_AF-A0A9D6QS71-F1
#
_entry.id   AF-A0A9D6QS71-F1
#
_cell.length_a   1.000
_cell.length_b   1.000
_cell.length_c   1.000
_cell.angle_alpha   90.00
_cell.angle_beta   90.00
_cell.angle_gamma   90.00
#
_symmetry.space_group_name_H-M   'P 1'
#
loop_
_entity.id
_entity.type
_entity.pdbx_description
1 polymer ?
#
loop_
_entity_poly.entity_id
_entity_poly.type
_entity_poly.pdbx_seq_one_letter_code
_entity_poly.pdbx_strand_id
1 'polypeptide(L)'
;MNRITERYQIEGQDERQRVFNRLVDIQRIDKGYKAVFHYEGLTFETEAFRTVDETLRDFISQLQRSGFSHLRARLNFRGERYLAEREPWVNYPDGALQKAGRT
;
A
#
# COMPACT_ATOMS: atom_id res chain seq x y z
N MET A 1 7.93 19.97 5.10
CA MET A 1 6.65 19.32 4.75
C MET A 1 6.95 18.31 3.66
N ASN A 2 6.60 17.04 3.83
CA ASN A 2 6.88 16.01 2.82
C ASN A 2 5.92 16.18 1.64
N ARG A 3 6.42 16.00 0.41
CA ARG A 3 5.60 16.17 -0.80
C ARG A 3 5.00 14.83 -1.21
N ILE A 4 3.68 14.77 -1.39
CA ILE A 4 3.03 13.62 -2.03
C ILE A 4 3.43 13.61 -3.52
N THR A 5 4.05 12.52 -3.94
CA THR A 5 4.52 12.33 -5.32
C THR A 5 3.61 11.42 -6.12
N GLU A 6 3.11 10.35 -5.50
CA GLU A 6 2.20 9.41 -6.13
C GLU A 6 1.13 8.99 -5.14
N ARG A 7 -0.02 8.60 -5.66
CA ARG A 7 -1.13 8.09 -4.86
C ARG A 7 -1.68 6.85 -5.53
N TYR A 8 -1.62 5.74 -4.82
CA TYR A 8 -2.12 4.45 -5.28
C TYR A 8 -3.46 4.17 -4.64
N GLN A 9 -4.37 3.55 -5.39
CA GLN A 9 -5.52 2.87 -4.81
C GLN A 9 -5.10 1.47 -4.40
N ILE A 10 -5.43 1.09 -3.16
CA ILE A 10 -5.21 -0.24 -2.62
C ILE A 10 -6.56 -0.85 -2.28
N GLU A 11 -6.73 -2.12 -2.64
CA GLU A 11 -7.89 -2.92 -2.33
C GLU A 11 -7.48 -4.28 -1.77
N GLY A 12 -8.34 -4.89 -0.97
CA GLY A 12 -8.16 -6.22 -0.44
C GLY A 12 -9.14 -6.51 0.70
N GLN A 13 -8.74 -7.41 1.59
CA GLN A 13 -9.43 -7.71 2.83
C GLN A 13 -8.56 -7.33 4.02
N ASP A 14 -9.16 -6.73 5.05
CA ASP A 14 -8.48 -6.43 6.32
C ASP A 14 -8.31 -7.69 7.18
N GLU A 15 -7.71 -7.55 8.35
CA GLU A 15 -7.48 -8.65 9.30
C GLU A 15 -8.77 -9.32 9.82
N ARG A 16 -9.92 -8.65 9.64
CA ARG A 16 -11.26 -9.15 9.98
C ARG A 16 -12.01 -9.65 8.74
N GLN A 17 -11.32 -9.82 7.61
CA GLN A 17 -11.87 -10.23 6.31
C GLN A 17 -12.89 -9.25 5.73
N ARG A 18 -12.91 -8.00 6.20
CA ARG A 18 -13.75 -6.95 5.60
C ARG A 18 -13.07 -6.43 4.35
N VAL A 19 -13.82 -6.34 3.26
CA VAL A 19 -13.31 -5.74 2.02
C VAL A 19 -13.05 -4.25 2.24
N PHE A 20 -11.90 -3.76 1.78
CA PHE A 20 -11.56 -2.35 1.81
C PHE A 20 -11.06 -1.84 0.45
N ASN A 21 -11.21 -0.53 0.26
CA ASN A 21 -10.68 0.24 -0.85
C ASN A 21 -10.27 1.61 -0.31
N ARG A 22 -8.99 1.96 -0.41
CA ARG A 22 -8.44 3.21 0.13
C ARG A 22 -7.29 3.71 -0.73
N LEU A 23 -6.91 4.97 -0.51
CA LEU A 23 -5.72 5.55 -1.11
C LEU A 23 -4.54 5.42 -0.16
N VAL A 24 -3.36 5.15 -0.71
CA VAL A 24 -2.07 5.25 -0.03
C VAL A 24 -1.24 6.36 -0.69
N ASP A 25 -0.64 7.19 0.14
CA ASP A 25 0.19 8.30 -0.29
C ASP A 25 1.66 7.89 -0.32
N ILE A 26 2.33 8.11 -1.44
CA ILE A 26 3.78 7.98 -1.56
C ILE A 26 4.40 9.36 -1.45
N GLN A 27 5.08 9.59 -0.34
CA GLN A 27 5.70 10.86 0.00
C GLN A 27 7.18 10.85 -0.34
N ARG A 28 7.66 11.87 -1.06
CA ARG A 28 9.10 12.16 -1.17
C ARG A 28 9.58 12.81 0.11
N ILE A 29 10.68 12.28 0.63
CA ILE A 29 11.43 12.75 1.79
C ILE A 29 12.90 12.93 1.42
N ASP A 30 13.69 13.53 2.31
CA ASP A 30 15.08 13.93 2.02
C ASP A 30 15.94 12.78 1.46
N LYS A 31 15.74 11.56 1.95
CA LYS A 31 16.54 10.38 1.56
C LYS A 31 15.76 9.30 0.79
N GLY A 32 14.63 9.65 0.17
CA GLY A 32 13.87 8.69 -0.64
C GLY A 32 12.37 8.88 -0.57
N TYR A 33 11.65 7.77 -0.40
CA TYR A 33 10.20 7.70 -0.41
C TYR A 33 9.69 6.90 0.78
N LYS A 34 8.51 7.27 1.29
CA LYS A 34 7.76 6.47 2.26
C LYS A 34 6.29 6.39 1.87
N ALA A 35 5.64 5.29 2.22
CA ALA A 35 4.20 5.14 2.09
C ALA A 35 3.54 5.59 3.39
N VAL A 36 2.41 6.29 3.28
CA VAL A 36 1.56 6.63 4.41
C VAL A 36 0.13 6.21 4.07
N PHE A 37 -0.43 5.36 4.92
CA PHE A 37 -1.74 4.77 4.73
C PHE A 37 -2.57 4.88 6.01
N HIS A 38 -3.83 5.29 5.86
CA HIS A 38 -4.75 5.44 6.97
C HIS A 38 -5.98 4.56 6.73
N TYR A 39 -6.33 3.74 7.73
CA TYR A 39 -7.47 2.83 7.64
C TYR A 39 -8.08 2.57 9.02
N GLU A 40 -9.37 2.87 9.19
CA GLU A 40 -10.14 2.56 10.42
C GLU A 40 -9.47 3.06 11.73
N GLY A 41 -8.77 4.20 11.67
CA GLY A 41 -8.03 4.76 12.81
C GLY A 41 -6.60 4.23 12.99
N LEU A 42 -6.17 3.27 12.16
CA LEU A 42 -4.78 2.83 12.05
C LEU A 42 -4.00 3.69 11.07
N THR A 43 -2.73 3.91 11.38
CA THR A 43 -1.75 4.52 10.47
C THR A 43 -0.62 3.54 10.22
N PHE A 44 -0.34 3.27 8.96
CA PHE A 44 0.82 2.50 8.51
C PHE A 44 1.79 3.46 7.81
N GLU A 45 3.03 3.46 8.27
CA GLU A 45 4.12 4.18 7.63
C GLU A 45 5.27 3.23 7.34
N THR A 46 5.77 3.25 6.11
CA THR A 46 6.99 2.50 5.79
C THR A 46 8.24 3.20 6.30
N GLU A 47 9.34 2.47 6.36
CA GLU A 47 10.65 3.11 6.35
C GLU A 47 10.89 3.90 5.06
N ALA A 48 12.00 4.63 5.03
CA ALA A 48 12.45 5.36 3.85
C ALA A 48 13.16 4.42 2.86
N PHE A 49 12.66 4.33 1.63
CA PHE A 49 13.28 3.54 0.55
C PHE A 49 13.73 4.43 -0.61
N ARG A 50 14.66 3.93 -1.43
CA ARG A 50 15.25 4.74 -2.51
C ARG A 50 14.29 4.94 -3.68
N THR A 51 13.38 3.99 -3.89
CA THR A 51 12.42 3.97 -5.00
C THR A 51 10.99 3.78 -4.52
N VAL A 52 10.03 4.23 -5.33
CA VAL A 52 8.59 4.03 -5.06
C VAL A 52 8.23 2.54 -5.06
N ASP A 53 8.84 1.73 -5.93
CA ASP A 53 8.57 0.28 -5.98
C ASP A 53 9.02 -0.44 -4.71
N GLU A 54 10.18 -0.10 -4.15
CA GLU A 54 10.63 -0.64 -2.87
C GLU A 54 9.67 -0.22 -1.74
N THR A 55 9.26 1.05 -1.73
CA THR A 55 8.27 1.56 -0.78
C THR A 55 6.93 0.81 -0.86
N LEU A 56 6.41 0.57 -2.08
CA LEU A 56 5.16 -0.17 -2.26
C LEU A 56 5.30 -1.62 -1.79
N ARG A 57 6.40 -2.30 -2.13
CA ARG A 57 6.64 -3.69 -1.71
C ARG A 57 6.71 -3.84 -0.20
N ASP A 58 7.40 -2.93 0.49
CA ASP A 58 7.43 -2.95 1.96
C ASP A 58 6.06 -2.67 2.55
N PHE A 59 5.32 -1.66 2.04
CA PHE A 59 3.97 -1.35 2.47
C PHE A 59 3.02 -2.56 2.36
N ILE A 60 2.98 -3.22 1.20
CA ILE A 60 2.20 -4.44 1.00
C ILE A 60 2.62 -5.53 2.00
N SER A 61 3.92 -5.71 2.21
CA SER A 61 4.44 -6.70 3.14
C SER A 61 4.04 -6.40 4.59
N GLN A 62 4.03 -5.12 4.99
CA GLN A 62 3.54 -4.70 6.30
C GLN A 62 2.05 -5.03 6.48
N LEU A 63 1.21 -4.67 5.52
CA LEU A 63 -0.22 -5.00 5.56
C LEU A 63 -0.44 -6.52 5.68
N GLN A 64 0.26 -7.32 4.87
CA GLN A 64 0.16 -8.78 4.93
C GLN A 64 0.61 -9.35 6.29
N ARG A 65 1.68 -8.81 6.88
CA ARG A 65 2.11 -9.19 8.24
C ARG A 65 1.07 -8.82 9.31
N SER A 66 0.28 -7.77 9.07
CA SER A 66 -0.83 -7.37 9.94
C SER A 66 -2.13 -8.12 9.68
N GLY A 67 -2.15 -9.10 8.76
CA GLY A 67 -3.31 -9.96 8.50
C GLY A 67 -4.17 -9.52 7.32
N PHE A 68 -3.80 -8.47 6.59
CA PHE A 68 -4.49 -8.09 5.37
C PHE A 68 -4.18 -9.08 4.24
N SER A 69 -5.14 -9.32 3.37
CA SER A 69 -5.04 -10.34 2.32
C SER A 69 -5.69 -9.90 1.01
N HIS A 70 -5.48 -10.67 -0.05
CA HIS A 70 -6.03 -10.42 -1.38
C HIS A 70 -5.71 -9.01 -1.91
N LEU A 71 -4.51 -8.52 -1.59
CA LEU A 71 -4.12 -7.15 -1.87
C LEU A 71 -3.88 -6.93 -3.37
N ARG A 72 -4.39 -5.82 -3.87
CA ARG A 72 -4.03 -5.28 -5.19
C ARG A 72 -3.88 -3.76 -5.13
N ALA A 73 -2.95 -3.22 -5.91
CA ALA A 73 -2.72 -1.78 -6.01
C ALA A 73 -2.77 -1.30 -7.45
N ARG A 74 -3.21 -0.06 -7.66
CA ARG A 74 -3.15 0.64 -8.95
C ARG A 74 -2.69 2.08 -8.72
N LEU A 75 -1.79 2.55 -9.57
CA LEU A 75 -1.42 3.96 -9.58
C LEU A 75 -2.61 4.81 -10.06
N ASN A 76 -3.12 5.69 -9.20
CA ASN A 76 -4.20 6.59 -9.58
C ASN A 76 -3.69 8.00 -9.91
N PHE A 77 -2.64 8.47 -9.23
CA PHE A 77 -2.08 9.81 -9.45
C PHE A 77 -0.56 9.83 -9.42
N ARG A 78 0.04 10.62 -10.32
CA ARG A 78 1.44 11.06 -10.26
C ARG A 78 1.46 12.59 -10.25
N GLY A 79 1.80 13.18 -9.10
CA GLY A 79 1.53 14.58 -8.83
C GLY A 79 0.03 14.87 -8.98
N GLU A 80 -0.33 15.85 -9.81
CA GLU A 80 -1.71 16.21 -10.12
C GLU A 80 -2.32 15.41 -11.28
N ARG A 81 -1.51 14.61 -11.99
CA ARG A 81 -1.98 13.85 -13.15
C ARG A 81 -2.73 12.61 -12.72
N TYR A 82 -4.00 12.50 -13.12
CA TYR A 82 -4.81 11.29 -12.95
C TYR A 82 -4.46 10.22 -14.00
N LEU A 83 -4.34 8.96 -13.55
CA LEU A 83 -3.82 7.83 -14.32
C LEU A 83 -4.65 6.54 -14.19
N ALA A 84 -5.68 6.50 -13.34
CA ALA A 84 -6.34 5.25 -12.96
C ALA A 84 -6.96 4.45 -14.13
N GLU A 85 -7.40 5.12 -15.20
CA GLU A 85 -7.95 4.47 -16.40
C GLU A 85 -6.87 3.91 -17.34
N ARG A 86 -5.61 4.33 -17.15
CA ARG A 86 -4.47 3.97 -18.00
C ARG A 86 -3.49 3.02 -17.33
N GLU A 87 -3.61 2.85 -16.02
CA GLU A 87 -2.72 2.01 -15.22
C GLU A 87 -3.41 0.69 -14.85
N PRO A 88 -2.72 -0.45 -14.95
CA PRO A 88 -3.28 -1.73 -14.58
C PRO A 88 -3.33 -1.91 -13.07
N TRP A 89 -4.17 -2.84 -12.62
CA TRP A 89 -4.08 -3.38 -11.27
C TRP A 89 -2.89 -4.34 -11.17
N VAL A 90 -2.08 -4.16 -10.14
CA VAL A 90 -1.03 -5.11 -9.73
C VAL A 90 -1.55 -5.92 -8.55
N ASN A 91 -1.63 -7.23 -8.71
CA ASN A 91 -2.04 -8.14 -7.64
C ASN A 91 -0.82 -8.59 -6.83
N TYR A 92 -0.97 -8.65 -5.51
CA TYR A 92 0.05 -9.11 -4.58
C TYR A 92 -0.44 -10.41 -3.93
N PRO A 93 0.07 -11.57 -4.36
CA PRO A 93 -0.33 -12.85 -3.81
C PRO A 93 -0.12 -12.91 -2.30
N ASP A 94 -1.05 -13.55 -1.62
CA ASP A 94 -0.93 -13.85 -0.20
C ASP A 94 0.28 -14.79 0.04
N GLY A 95 1.20 -14.39 0.91
CA GLY A 95 2.31 -15.24 1.30
C GLY A 95 1.82 -16.46 2.10
N ALA A 96 2.59 -17.56 2.08
CA ALA A 96 2.28 -18.81 2.79
C ALA A 96 2.10 -18.67 4.32
N LEU A 97 2.48 -17.53 4.91
CA LEU A 97 2.38 -17.23 6.34
C LEU A 97 0.95 -17.04 6.85
N GLN A 98 -0.07 -16.92 5.99
CA GLN A 98 -1.47 -16.81 6.44
C GLN A 98 -2.04 -18.11 7.02
N LYS A 99 -1.35 -19.27 6.89
CA LYS A 99 -1.89 -20.57 7.33
C LYS A 99 -1.52 -20.98 8.77
N ALA A 100 -0.69 -20.23 9.49
CA ALA A 100 -0.13 -20.68 10.78
C ALA A 100 -0.79 -20.07 12.03
N GLY A 101 -2.09 -19.73 11.96
CA GLY A 101 -2.79 -19.01 13.03
C GLY A 101 -4.17 -19.57 13.39
N ARG A 102 -4.30 -20.89 13.52
CA ARG A 102 -5.40 -21.53 14.27
C ARG A 102 -4.86 -22.82 14.89
N THR A 103 -4.47 -22.73 16.16
CA THR A 103 -4.38 -23.87 17.07
C THR A 103 -4.99 -23.44 18.39
#